data_AF-A0A849T8T5-F1
#
_entry.id   AF-A0A849T8T5-F1
#
_cell.length_a   1.000
_cell.length_b   1.000
_cell.length_c   1.000
_cell.angle_alpha   90.00
_cell.angle_beta   90.00
_cell.angle_gamma   90.00
#
_symmetry.space_group_name_H-M   'P 1'
#
loop_
_entity.id
_entity.type
_entity.pdbx_description
1 polymer ?
#
loop_
_entity_poly.entity_id
_entity_poly.type
_entity_poly.pdbx_seq_one_letter_code
_entity_poly.pdbx_strand_id
1 'polypeptide(L)'
;MKTDKKSNEITAIPELLDSLDIKDTIVSVDALNCQTEIADKIVSKGGDYLFCVKSNQEKLHSRIEERFEKYEQRGQKQIRKL
;
A
#
# COMPACT_ATOMS: atom_id res chain seq x y z
N MET A 1 -20.36 -3.73 20.67
CA MET A 1 -19.07 -4.41 20.42
C MET A 1 -18.02 -3.76 21.31
N LYS A 2 -17.39 -4.52 22.21
CA LYS A 2 -16.30 -4.03 23.05
C LYS A 2 -15.00 -4.34 22.34
N THR A 3 -14.22 -3.33 21.99
CA THR A 3 -12.85 -3.49 21.53
C THR A 3 -11.97 -3.73 22.76
N ASP A 4 -11.37 -4.92 22.85
CA ASP A 4 -10.36 -5.20 23.87
C ASP A 4 -9.16 -4.26 23.64
N LYS A 5 -8.82 -3.50 24.68
CA LYS A 5 -7.82 -2.40 24.70
C LYS A 5 -6.37 -2.82 24.38
N LYS A 6 -6.16 -4.06 23.90
CA LYS A 6 -4.88 -4.66 23.51
C LYS A 6 -4.92 -5.38 22.16
N SER A 7 -6.02 -5.28 21.40
CA SER A 7 -6.02 -5.74 20.00
C SER A 7 -5.24 -4.74 19.18
N ASN A 8 -3.95 -5.01 18.93
CA ASN A 8 -3.15 -4.17 18.06
C ASN A 8 -3.74 -4.31 16.65
N GLU A 9 -4.12 -3.19 16.04
CA GLU A 9 -4.70 -3.15 14.69
C GLU A 9 -3.83 -3.91 13.66
N ILE A 10 -2.51 -3.91 13.90
CA ILE A 10 -1.49 -4.64 13.16
C ILE A 10 -1.83 -6.14 13.02
N THR A 11 -2.29 -6.80 14.09
CA THR A 11 -2.64 -8.23 14.06
C THR A 11 -4.06 -8.49 13.58
N ALA A 12 -4.97 -7.52 13.75
CA ALA A 12 -6.38 -7.67 13.39
C ALA A 12 -6.64 -7.54 11.88
N ILE A 13 -5.87 -6.72 11.17
CA ILE A 13 -6.05 -6.51 9.73
C ILE A 13 -5.81 -7.79 8.90
N PRO A 14 -4.74 -8.56 9.14
CA PRO A 14 -4.55 -9.83 8.44
C PRO A 14 -5.69 -10.82 8.62
N GLU A 15 -6.28 -10.91 9.82
CA GLU A 15 -7.42 -11.79 10.10
C GLU A 15 -8.71 -11.29 9.44
N LEU A 16 -8.91 -9.97 9.42
CA LEU A 16 -10.02 -9.34 8.70
C LEU A 16 -9.91 -9.61 7.20
N LEU A 17 -8.73 -9.45 6.61
CA LEU A 17 -8.50 -9.76 5.21
C LEU A 17 -8.78 -11.23 4.91
N ASP A 18 -8.46 -12.17 5.80
CA ASP A 18 -8.78 -13.59 5.62
C ASP A 18 -10.29 -13.86 5.56
N SER A 19 -11.06 -13.08 6.32
CA SER A 19 -12.52 -13.21 6.41
C SER A 19 -13.29 -12.56 5.27
N LEU A 20 -12.65 -11.68 4.49
CA LEU A 20 -13.26 -10.96 3.37
C LEU A 20 -12.95 -11.64 2.03
N ASP A 21 -13.94 -11.63 1.12
CA ASP A 21 -13.72 -11.90 -0.29
C ASP A 21 -13.33 -10.58 -0.98
N ILE A 22 -12.05 -10.48 -1.32
CA ILE A 22 -11.43 -9.26 -1.85
C ILE A 22 -10.89 -9.46 -3.27
N LYS A 23 -11.24 -10.59 -3.90
CA LYS A 23 -10.79 -10.89 -5.26
C LYS A 23 -11.32 -9.84 -6.24
N ASP A 24 -10.45 -9.36 -7.13
CA ASP A 24 -10.76 -8.34 -8.13
C ASP A 24 -11.27 -7.01 -7.51
N THR A 25 -10.85 -6.73 -6.26
CA THR A 25 -11.16 -5.47 -5.55
C THR A 25 -9.90 -4.68 -5.22
N ILE A 26 -10.05 -3.37 -5.02
CA ILE A 26 -8.98 -2.49 -4.54
C ILE A 26 -9.14 -2.27 -3.03
N VAL A 27 -8.14 -2.67 -2.25
CA VAL A 27 -8.07 -2.44 -0.81
C VAL A 27 -7.25 -1.18 -0.53
N SER A 28 -7.91 -0.14 -0.03
CA SER A 28 -7.23 1.08 0.47
C SER A 28 -6.97 0.98 1.96
N VAL A 29 -5.75 1.30 2.40
CA VAL A 29 -5.37 1.19 3.82
C VAL A 29 -4.66 2.47 4.28
N ASP A 30 -4.92 2.88 5.53
CA ASP A 30 -4.21 4.01 6.16
C ASP A 30 -2.69 3.77 6.26
N ALA A 31 -1.93 4.86 6.31
CA ALA A 31 -0.48 4.85 6.35
C ALA A 31 0.12 4.14 7.56
N LEU A 32 -0.57 4.08 8.71
CA LEU A 32 -0.10 3.32 9.87
C LEU A 32 -0.05 1.80 9.60
N ASN A 33 -0.83 1.34 8.64
CA ASN A 33 -0.94 -0.07 8.25
C ASN A 33 -0.29 -0.32 6.87
N CYS A 34 0.58 0.58 6.40
CA CYS A 34 1.40 0.39 5.20
C CYS A 34 2.54 -0.61 5.50
N GLN A 35 2.18 -1.89 5.61
CA GLN A 35 3.08 -3.00 5.93
C GLN A 35 3.14 -3.98 4.76
N THR A 36 4.34 -4.51 4.49
CA THR A 36 4.57 -5.45 3.38
C THR A 36 3.69 -6.70 3.49
N GLU A 37 3.53 -7.22 4.70
CA GLU A 37 2.72 -8.42 4.98
C GLU A 37 1.24 -8.24 4.59
N ILE A 38 0.69 -7.03 4.76
CA ILE A 38 -0.69 -6.70 4.38
C ILE A 38 -0.79 -6.64 2.85
N ALA A 39 0.17 -6.02 2.16
CA ALA A 39 0.21 -5.99 0.70
C ALA A 39 0.31 -7.41 0.11
N ASP A 40 1.22 -8.23 0.63
CA ASP A 40 1.42 -9.61 0.19
C ASP A 40 0.13 -10.44 0.37
N LYS A 41 -0.57 -10.27 1.49
CA LYS A 41 -1.84 -10.94 1.73
C LYS A 41 -2.91 -10.51 0.72
N ILE A 42 -3.07 -9.21 0.47
CA ILE A 42 -4.06 -8.69 -0.51
C ILE A 42 -3.81 -9.30 -1.89
N VAL A 43 -2.55 -9.27 -2.36
CA VAL A 43 -2.16 -9.83 -3.67
C VAL A 43 -2.38 -11.34 -3.71
N SER A 44 -2.05 -12.08 -2.64
CA SER A 44 -2.25 -13.53 -2.59
C SER A 44 -3.72 -13.95 -2.69
N LYS A 45 -4.65 -13.07 -2.27
CA LYS A 45 -6.10 -13.28 -2.41
C LYS A 45 -6.66 -12.78 -3.74
N GLY A 46 -5.82 -12.27 -4.64
CA GLY A 46 -6.22 -11.76 -5.95
C GLY A 46 -6.88 -10.37 -5.90
N GLY A 47 -6.63 -9.60 -4.84
CA GLY A 47 -6.98 -8.19 -4.79
C GLY A 47 -5.81 -7.29 -5.15
N ASP A 48 -6.11 -6.04 -5.47
CA ASP A 48 -5.15 -4.95 -5.65
C ASP A 48 -5.16 -4.03 -4.43
N TYR A 49 -4.14 -3.18 -4.26
CA TYR A 49 -4.04 -2.28 -3.11
C TYR A 49 -3.66 -0.84 -3.46
N LEU A 50 -4.14 0.10 -2.65
CA LEU A 50 -3.74 1.51 -2.66
C LEU A 50 -3.29 1.91 -1.24
N PHE A 51 -1.99 2.00 -1.03
CA PHE A 51 -1.41 2.34 0.27
C PHE A 51 -0.95 3.79 0.31
N CYS A 52 -1.28 4.48 1.39
CA CYS A 52 -0.68 5.78 1.70
C CYS A 52 0.65 5.58 2.43
N VAL A 53 1.72 6.24 1.98
CA VAL A 53 3.01 6.26 2.67
C VAL A 53 3.19 7.59 3.38
N LYS A 54 3.47 7.57 4.69
CA LYS A 54 3.85 8.77 5.45
C LYS A 54 5.36 9.00 5.40
N SER A 55 5.77 10.26 5.58
CA SER A 55 7.17 10.67 5.59
C SER A 55 8.00 10.11 6.75
N ASN A 56 7.36 9.50 7.76
CA ASN A 56 8.06 8.83 8.86
C ASN A 56 8.81 7.56 8.42
N GLN A 57 8.58 7.08 7.20
CA GLN A 57 9.37 6.01 6.55
C GLN A 57 10.32 6.62 5.50
N GLU A 58 11.32 7.38 5.94
CA GLU A 58 12.20 8.19 5.08
C GLU A 58 12.77 7.42 3.88
N LYS A 59 13.28 6.20 4.09
CA LYS A 59 13.84 5.37 3.01
C LYS A 59 12.80 4.98 1.96
N LEU A 60 11.58 4.65 2.39
CA LEU A 60 10.50 4.27 1.47
C LEU A 60 10.02 5.51 0.71
N HIS A 61 9.85 6.63 1.40
CA HIS A 61 9.45 7.89 0.81
C HIS A 61 10.42 8.35 -0.28
N SER A 62 11.73 8.42 0.02
CA SER A 62 12.74 8.86 -0.95
C SER A 62 12.82 7.93 -2.17
N ARG A 63 12.64 6.62 -1.98
CA ARG A 63 12.62 5.66 -3.11
C ARG A 63 11.40 5.84 -4.00
N ILE A 64 10.25 6.16 -3.40
CA ILE A 64 9.03 6.47 -4.14
C ILE A 64 9.26 7.75 -4.96
N GLU A 65 9.71 8.83 -4.34
CA GLU A 65 10.02 10.09 -5.03
C GLU A 65 10.99 9.90 -6.19
N GLU A 66 12.14 9.27 -5.95
CA GLU A 66 13.16 9.01 -6.98
C GLU A 66 12.58 8.21 -8.16
N ARG A 67 11.69 7.25 -7.87
CA ARG A 67 11.05 6.44 -8.89
C ARG A 67 10.09 7.28 -9.74
N PHE A 68 9.26 8.11 -9.12
CA PHE A 68 8.31 8.97 -9.82
C PHE A 68 9.04 10.03 -10.67
N GLU A 69 10.09 10.67 -10.14
CA GLU A 69 10.92 11.61 -10.91
C GLU A 69 11.51 10.96 -12.18
N LYS A 70 11.99 9.71 -12.08
CA LYS A 70 12.50 8.96 -13.24
C LYS A 70 11.41 8.70 -14.29
N TYR A 71 10.17 8.43 -13.88
CA TYR A 71 9.05 8.24 -14.81
C TYR A 71 8.69 9.55 -15.53
N GLU A 72 8.64 10.68 -14.80
CA GLU A 72 8.36 11.99 -15.38
C GLU A 72 9.41 12.39 -16.42
N GLN A 73 10.70 12.20 -16.11
CA GLN A 73 11.79 12.49 -17.04
C GLN A 73 11.71 11.64 -18.32
N ARG A 74 11.26 10.38 -18.24
CA ARG A 74 11.07 9.52 -19.41
C ARG A 74 9.90 10.00 -20.28
N GLY A 75 8.77 10.33 -19.65
CA GLY A 75 7.60 10.89 -20.36
C GLY A 75 7.94 12.19 -21.08
N GLN A 76 8.62 13.12 -20.41
CA GLN A 76 9.04 14.39 -21.01
C GLN A 76 10.02 14.21 -22.18
N LYS A 77 10.97 13.27 -22.07
CA LYS A 77 11.90 12.95 -23.18
C LYS A 77 11.19 12.34 -24.39
N GLN A 78 10.10 11.61 -24.18
CA GLN A 78 9.33 11.00 -25.26
C GLN A 78 8.44 12.02 -25.97
N ILE A 79 7.85 12.96 -25.22
CA ILE A 79 7.07 14.08 -25.80
C ILE A 79 7.96 15.03 -26.60
N ARG A 80 9.18 15.34 -26.14
CA ARG A 80 10.11 16.23 -26.86
C ARG A 80 10.79 15.62 -28.10
N LYS A 81 10.56 14.32 -28.37
CA LYS A 81 11.08 13.61 -29.55
C LYS A 81 10.03 13.47 -30.67
N LEU A 82 8.78 13.88 -30.42
CA LEU A 82 7.73 14.04 -31.41
C LEU A 82 7.76 15.48 -31.94
#